data_AF-A0A257JAK9-F1
#
_entry.id   AF-A0A257JAK9-F1
#
_cell.length_a   1.000
_cell.length_b   1.000
_cell.length_c   1.000
_cell.angle_alpha   90.00
_cell.angle_beta   90.00
_cell.angle_gamma   90.00
#
_symmetry.space_group_name_H-M   'P 1'
#
loop_
_entity.id
_entity.type
_entity.pdbx_description
1 polymer ?
#
loop_
_entity_poly.entity_id
_entity_poly.type
_entity_poly.pdbx_seq_one_letter_code
_entity_poly.pdbx_strand_id
1 'polypeptide(L)'
;MTTLADRMTRYLRADVQGMHGYAVQPSAGMVKVDTMENPFQLPAHLRQQLGARLAEVALNRYPAERGDVLRAELARHAQMPEGCDIMLGNGSDELISL
;
A
#
# COMPACT_ATOMS: atom_id res chain seq x y z
N MET A 1 -1.66 38.32 15.28
CA MET A 1 -1.20 37.09 14.59
C MET A 1 -2.39 36.14 14.53
N THR A 2 -2.68 35.52 13.38
CA THR A 2 -3.76 34.52 13.27
C THR A 2 -3.39 33.24 14.02
N THR A 3 -4.36 32.66 14.72
CA THR A 3 -4.13 31.45 15.54
C THR A 3 -4.08 30.20 14.66
N LEU A 4 -3.68 29.06 15.23
CA LEU A 4 -3.78 27.76 14.56
C LEU A 4 -5.25 27.42 14.25
N ALA A 5 -6.16 27.66 15.19
CA ALA A 5 -7.58 27.38 15.03
C ALA A 5 -8.18 28.16 13.86
N ASP A 6 -7.88 29.47 13.76
CA ASP A 6 -8.36 30.31 12.65
C ASP A 6 -7.92 29.77 11.28
N ARG A 7 -6.69 29.25 11.19
CA ARG A 7 -6.17 28.66 9.96
C ARG A 7 -6.82 27.31 9.65
N MET A 8 -7.04 26.46 10.65
CA MET A 8 -7.71 25.17 10.47
C MET A 8 -9.14 25.37 9.97
N THR A 9 -9.91 26.26 10.60
CA THR A 9 -11.28 26.58 10.18
C THR A 9 -11.34 27.10 8.73
N ARG A 10 -10.35 27.90 8.32
CA ARG A 10 -10.31 28.50 6.98
C ARG A 10 -9.92 27.53 5.87
N TYR A 11 -8.96 26.62 6.13
CA TYR A 11 -8.33 25.82 5.08
C TYR A 11 -8.72 24.34 5.08
N LEU A 12 -9.25 23.81 6.20
CA LEU A 12 -9.72 22.42 6.26
C LEU A 12 -11.23 22.37 5.99
N ARG A 13 -11.67 21.38 5.22
CA ARG A 13 -13.11 21.15 5.00
C ARG A 13 -13.80 20.81 6.32
N ALA A 14 -15.06 21.23 6.47
CA ALA A 14 -15.83 21.03 7.69
C ALA A 14 -16.02 19.55 8.05
N ASP A 15 -16.15 18.67 7.04
CA ASP A 15 -16.26 17.23 7.25
C ASP A 15 -14.96 16.63 7.78
N VAL A 16 -13.80 17.03 7.26
CA VAL A 16 -12.49 16.63 7.79
C VAL A 16 -12.29 17.13 9.23
N GLN A 17 -12.77 18.33 9.56
CA GLN A 17 -12.72 18.85 10.94
C GLN A 17 -13.61 18.05 11.91
N GLY A 18 -14.69 17.43 11.42
CA GLY A 18 -15.57 16.56 12.20
C GLY A 18 -15.11 15.09 12.26
N MET A 19 -14.13 14.69 11.45
CA MET A 19 -13.58 13.34 11.46
C MET A 19 -12.68 13.12 12.67
N HIS A 20 -12.68 11.89 13.17
CA HIS A 20 -11.72 11.44 14.18
C HIS A 20 -10.68 10.59 13.47
N GLY A 21 -9.40 10.80 13.81
CA GLY A 21 -8.32 9.97 13.29
C GLY A 21 -8.52 8.51 13.71
N TYR A 22 -8.19 7.58 12.82
CA TYR A 22 -8.22 6.15 13.15
C TYR A 22 -7.26 5.87 14.31
N ALA A 23 -7.78 5.33 15.42
CA ALA A 23 -7.00 5.09 16.63
C ALA A 23 -6.22 3.79 16.52
N VAL A 24 -4.90 3.88 16.39
CA VAL A 24 -3.99 2.72 16.51
C VAL A 24 -3.64 2.52 17.97
N GLN A 25 -4.12 1.44 18.57
CA GLN A 25 -3.86 1.13 19.98
C GLN A 25 -2.45 0.54 20.16
N PRO A 26 -1.73 0.91 21.25
CA PRO A 26 -0.50 0.22 21.61
C PRO A 26 -0.77 -1.28 21.84
N SER A 27 -0.04 -2.14 21.14
CA SER A 27 -0.26 -3.60 21.16
C SER A 27 0.98 -4.40 21.59
N ALA A 28 2.00 -3.73 22.16
CA ALA A 28 3.18 -4.41 22.68
C ALA A 28 2.79 -5.42 23.78
N GLY A 29 3.22 -6.68 23.61
CA GLY A 29 2.85 -7.78 24.52
C GLY A 29 1.47 -8.40 24.26
N MET A 30 0.75 -7.96 23.23
CA MET A 30 -0.58 -8.47 22.87
C MET A 30 -0.52 -9.38 21.64
N VAL A 31 -1.53 -10.25 21.48
CA VAL A 31 -1.78 -10.95 20.21
C VAL A 31 -2.64 -10.04 19.34
N LYS A 32 -2.07 -9.55 18.24
CA LYS A 32 -2.73 -8.61 17.33
C LYS A 32 -3.57 -9.36 16.29
N VAL A 33 -4.88 -9.12 16.29
CA VAL A 33 -5.87 -9.76 15.40
C VAL A 33 -6.92 -8.76 14.87
N ASP A 34 -6.62 -7.47 14.93
CA ASP A 34 -7.50 -6.35 14.57
C ASP A 34 -7.21 -5.78 13.17
N THR A 35 -6.21 -6.32 12.48
CA THR A 35 -5.76 -5.87 11.15
C THR A 35 -5.94 -6.95 10.08
N MET A 36 -6.07 -6.51 8.82
CA MET A 36 -6.19 -7.38 7.65
C MET A 36 -4.80 -7.82 7.14
N GLU A 37 -3.99 -8.38 8.03
CA GLU A 37 -2.59 -8.76 7.78
C GLU A 37 -2.42 -10.29 7.74
N ASN A 38 -1.45 -10.77 6.96
CA ASN A 38 -1.06 -12.19 6.97
C ASN A 38 -0.08 -12.45 8.12
N PRO A 39 -0.39 -13.34 9.09
CA PRO A 39 0.50 -13.61 10.24
C PRO A 39 1.71 -14.48 9.87
N PHE A 40 1.70 -15.14 8.71
CA PHE A 40 2.73 -16.10 8.34
C PHE A 40 3.96 -15.41 7.74
N GLN A 41 5.14 -15.75 8.28
CA GLN A 41 6.40 -15.36 7.66
C GLN A 41 6.68 -16.18 6.40
N LEU A 42 7.39 -15.56 5.46
CA LEU A 42 7.98 -16.27 4.34
C LEU A 42 8.98 -17.34 4.84
N PRO A 43 9.04 -18.53 4.22
CA PRO A 43 10.12 -19.49 4.44
C PRO A 43 11.51 -18.85 4.30
N ALA A 44 12.48 -19.32 5.10
CA ALA A 44 13.81 -18.70 5.20
C ALA A 44 14.49 -18.49 3.83
N HIS A 45 14.41 -19.47 2.93
CA HIS A 45 14.99 -19.36 1.59
C HIS A 45 14.34 -18.26 0.75
N LEU A 46 13.01 -18.08 0.84
CA LEU A 46 12.30 -17.00 0.13
C LEU A 46 12.62 -15.63 0.72
N ARG A 47 12.77 -15.53 2.04
CA ARG A 47 13.19 -14.27 2.70
C ARG A 47 14.57 -13.82 2.21
N GLN A 48 15.52 -14.76 2.11
CA GLN A 48 16.86 -14.46 1.61
C GLN A 48 16.83 -14.04 0.14
N GLN A 49 16.07 -14.77 -0.70
CA GLN A 49 15.92 -14.42 -2.12
C GLN A 49 15.27 -13.05 -2.32
N LEU A 50 14.21 -12.75 -1.56
CA LEU A 50 13.55 -11.45 -1.60
C LEU A 50 14.51 -10.32 -1.21
N GLY A 51 15.24 -10.48 -0.10
CA GLY A 51 16.22 -9.49 0.35
C GLY A 51 17.33 -9.24 -0.68
N ALA A 52 17.90 -10.30 -1.25
CA ALA A 52 18.91 -10.18 -2.29
C ALA A 52 18.38 -9.46 -3.54
N ARG A 53 17.16 -9.78 -3.99
CA ARG A 53 16.54 -9.09 -5.13
C ARG A 53 16.26 -7.62 -4.86
N LEU A 54 15.81 -7.27 -3.65
CA LEU A 54 15.54 -5.89 -3.27
C LEU A 54 16.83 -5.04 -3.19
N ALA A 55 17.94 -5.63 -2.75
CA ALA A 55 19.24 -4.95 -2.68
C ALA A 55 19.75 -4.51 -4.06
N GLU A 56 19.41 -5.23 -5.12
CA GLU A 56 19.82 -4.95 -6.51
C GLU A 56 18.87 -4.00 -7.25
N VAL A 57 17.80 -3.52 -6.61
CA VAL A 57 16.87 -2.58 -7.26
C VAL A 57 17.57 -1.23 -7.45
N ALA A 58 17.66 -0.79 -8.71
CA ALA A 58 18.22 0.52 -9.07
C ALA A 58 17.30 1.67 -8.61
N LEU A 59 17.55 2.21 -7.41
CA LEU A 59 16.78 3.32 -6.82
C LEU A 59 17.05 4.69 -7.49
N ASN A 60 18.09 4.78 -8.31
CA ASN A 60 18.51 5.99 -9.02
C ASN A 60 17.92 6.10 -10.44
N ARG A 61 16.95 5.24 -10.78
CA ARG A 61 16.27 5.22 -12.08
C ARG A 61 14.77 5.09 -11.85
N TYR A 62 13.98 5.70 -12.75
CA TYR A 62 12.54 5.45 -12.73
C TYR A 62 12.26 3.98 -13.05
N PRO A 63 11.25 3.35 -12.42
CA PRO A 63 10.82 2.01 -12.77
C PRO A 63 10.29 2.03 -14.21
N ALA A 64 11.09 1.57 -15.17
CA ALA A 64 10.77 1.52 -16.59
C ALA A 64 9.66 0.47 -16.88
N GLU A 65 9.90 -0.48 -17.78
CA GLU A 65 8.96 -1.53 -18.22
C GLU A 65 8.53 -2.54 -17.12
N ARG A 66 8.92 -2.30 -15.86
CA ARG A 66 8.64 -3.22 -14.74
C ARG A 66 7.14 -3.38 -14.46
N GLY A 67 6.35 -2.35 -14.76
CA GLY A 67 4.88 -2.41 -14.63
C GLY A 67 4.27 -3.45 -15.56
N ASP A 68 4.65 -3.44 -16.84
CA ASP A 68 4.13 -4.38 -17.84
C ASP A 68 4.53 -5.82 -17.55
N VAL A 69 5.78 -6.03 -17.07
CA VAL A 69 6.24 -7.36 -16.62
C VAL A 69 5.40 -7.86 -15.45
N LEU A 70 5.15 -7.02 -14.44
CA LEU A 70 4.32 -7.39 -13.30
C LEU A 70 2.88 -7.71 -13.73
N ARG A 71 2.31 -6.89 -14.62
CA ARG A 71 0.97 -7.07 -15.18
C ARG A 71 0.83 -8.44 -15.86
N ALA A 72 1.80 -8.81 -16.70
CA ALA A 72 1.81 -10.08 -17.39
C ALA A 72 1.93 -11.29 -16.43
N GLU A 73 2.81 -11.21 -15.43
CA GLU A 73 2.96 -12.28 -14.43
C GLU A 73 1.71 -12.43 -13.55
N LEU A 74 1.05 -11.32 -13.19
CA LEU A 74 -0.21 -11.36 -12.46
C LEU A 74 -1.34 -11.96 -13.31
N ALA A 75 -1.45 -11.60 -14.58
CA ALA A 75 -2.44 -12.17 -15.49
C ALA A 75 -2.29 -13.68 -15.62
N ARG A 76 -1.03 -14.15 -15.75
CA ARG A 76 -0.70 -15.57 -15.77
C ARG A 76 -1.04 -16.25 -14.43
N HIS A 77 -0.69 -15.63 -13.30
CA HIS A 77 -0.96 -16.18 -11.97
C HIS A 77 -2.46 -16.31 -11.69
N ALA A 78 -3.24 -15.29 -12.05
CA ALA A 78 -4.69 -15.24 -11.86
C ALA A 78 -5.47 -16.09 -12.88
N GLN A 79 -4.79 -16.74 -13.83
CA GLN A 79 -5.42 -17.47 -14.94
C GLN A 79 -6.46 -16.61 -15.67
N MET A 80 -6.05 -15.38 -16.00
CA MET A 80 -6.96 -14.35 -16.49
C MET A 80 -7.72 -14.81 -17.75
N PRO A 81 -9.05 -14.62 -17.81
CA PRO A 81 -9.84 -14.93 -19.00
C PRO A 81 -9.42 -14.12 -20.23
N GLU A 82 -9.67 -14.69 -21.40
CA GLU A 82 -9.49 -13.99 -22.67
C GLU A 82 -10.38 -12.74 -22.74
N GLY A 83 -9.85 -11.65 -23.29
CA GLY A 83 -10.55 -10.37 -23.40
C GLY A 83 -10.59 -9.53 -22.11
N CYS A 84 -10.01 -10.02 -21.01
CA CYS A 84 -9.81 -9.24 -19.78
C CYS A 84 -8.41 -8.62 -19.73
N ASP A 85 -8.23 -7.67 -18.80
CA ASP A 85 -6.95 -7.03 -18.57
C ASP A 85 -6.76 -6.61 -17.09
N ILE A 86 -5.53 -6.32 -16.66
CA ILE A 86 -5.19 -5.96 -15.27
C ILE A 86 -4.83 -4.49 -15.13
N MET A 87 -5.40 -3.81 -14.15
CA MET A 87 -4.95 -2.49 -13.72
C MET A 87 -4.04 -2.60 -12.51
N LEU A 88 -2.92 -1.87 -12.51
CA LEU A 88 -1.98 -1.81 -11.38
C LEU A 88 -2.18 -0.51 -10.60
N GLY A 89 -2.04 -0.58 -9.28
CA GLY A 89 -2.11 0.55 -8.35
C GLY A 89 -1.45 0.21 -7.01
N ASN A 90 -1.16 1.24 -6.23
CA ASN A 90 -0.54 1.19 -4.90
C ASN A 90 -1.62 0.89 -3.85
N GLY A 91 -2.05 -0.37 -3.82
CA GLY A 91 -3.13 -0.83 -2.95
C GLY A 91 -4.52 -0.53 -3.51
N SER A 92 -5.55 -1.07 -2.83
CA SER A 92 -6.95 -0.96 -3.27
C SER A 92 -7.46 0.48 -3.26
N ASP A 93 -7.00 1.29 -2.31
CA ASP A 93 -7.51 2.64 -2.09
C ASP A 93 -7.22 3.56 -3.29
N GLU A 94 -6.04 3.42 -3.91
CA GLU A 94 -5.73 4.13 -5.15
C GLU A 94 -6.67 3.68 -6.27
N LEU A 95 -6.85 2.37 -6.45
CA LEU A 95 -7.70 1.83 -7.53
C LEU A 95 -9.18 2.21 -7.37
N ILE A 96 -9.68 2.34 -6.15
CA ILE A 96 -11.05 2.79 -5.85
C ILE A 96 -11.22 4.29 -6.11
N SER A 97 -10.15 5.07 -5.97
CA SER A 97 -10.19 6.53 -6.08
C SER A 97 -10.10 7.05 -7.52
N LEU A 98 -9.59 6.23 -8.44
CA LEU A 98 -9.44 6.55 -9.88
C LEU A 98 -10.80 6.59 -10.59
#